data_AF-M7CCI0-F1
#
_entry.id   AF-M7CCI0-F1
#
_cell.length_a   1.000
_cell.length_b   1.000
_cell.length_c   1.000
_cell.angle_alpha   90.00
_cell.angle_beta   90.00
_cell.angle_gamma   90.00
#
_symmetry.space_group_name_H-M   'P 1'
#
loop_
_entity.id
_entity.type
_entity.pdbx_description
1 polymer ?
#
loop_
_entity_poly.entity_id
_entity_poly.type
_entity_poly.pdbx_seq_one_letter_code
_entity_poly.pdbx_strand_id
1 'polypeptide(L)'
;MSSIAAYYNGKTVLITGATGFMGKVLMEKLLRASPNVEAVYILVRPKAGQSMQERVANMVKSKGTAVKLINQWRDFAVHSHPAVHQCQLQD
;
A
#
# COMPACT_ATOMS: atom_id res chain seq x y z
N MET A 1 -2.55 3.20 29.12
CA MET A 1 -2.93 3.49 27.72
C MET A 1 -2.11 2.58 26.82
N SER A 2 -2.74 1.78 25.94
CA SER A 2 -2.00 1.01 24.93
C SER A 2 -1.42 1.95 23.88
N SER A 3 -0.15 1.80 23.53
CA SER A 3 0.45 2.57 22.45
C SER A 3 -0.20 2.19 21.11
N ILE A 4 -0.27 3.14 20.18
CA ILE A 4 -0.71 2.87 18.79
C ILE A 4 0.07 1.72 18.17
N ALA A 5 1.36 1.59 18.49
CA ALA A 5 2.20 0.48 18.04
C ALA A 5 1.68 -0.88 18.53
N ALA A 6 1.31 -0.98 19.81
CA ALA A 6 0.75 -2.21 20.37
C ALA A 6 -0.61 -2.55 19.77
N TYR A 7 -1.42 -1.54 19.42
CA TYR A 7 -2.71 -1.75 18.77
C TYR A 7 -2.57 -2.42 17.40
N TYR A 8 -1.58 -2.03 16.59
CA TYR A 8 -1.40 -2.59 15.24
C TYR A 8 -0.59 -3.89 15.18
N ASN A 9 -0.12 -4.40 16.33
CA ASN A 9 0.64 -5.66 16.38
C ASN A 9 -0.22 -6.85 15.91
N GLY A 10 0.29 -7.61 14.94
CA GLY A 10 -0.38 -8.76 14.34
C GLY A 10 -1.66 -8.40 13.59
N LYS A 11 -1.91 -7.11 13.29
CA LYS A 11 -3.08 -6.69 12.53
C LYS A 11 -2.76 -6.60 11.04
N THR A 12 -3.76 -6.93 10.26
CA THR A 12 -3.83 -6.62 8.83
C THR A 12 -4.57 -5.30 8.62
N VAL A 13 -4.01 -4.39 7.82
CA VAL A 13 -4.54 -3.04 7.59
C VAL A 13 -4.84 -2.81 6.11
N LEU A 14 -6.04 -2.32 5.80
CA LEU A 14 -6.40 -1.86 4.45
C LEU A 14 -6.29 -0.32 4.37
N ILE A 15 -5.50 0.19 3.43
CA ILE A 15 -5.35 1.63 3.17
C ILE A 15 -5.98 1.98 1.82
N THR A 16 -6.95 2.87 1.84
CA THR A 16 -7.51 3.50 0.64
C THR A 16 -6.75 4.80 0.34
N GLY A 17 -6.64 5.16 -0.95
CA GLY A 17 -5.91 6.38 -1.33
C GLY A 17 -4.39 6.32 -1.12
N ALA A 18 -3.82 5.13 -0.94
CA ALA A 18 -2.39 4.92 -0.65
C ALA A 18 -1.44 5.56 -1.67
N THR A 19 -1.87 5.68 -2.95
CA THR A 19 -1.06 6.31 -4.01
C THR A 19 -0.97 7.84 -3.89
N GLY A 20 -1.82 8.48 -3.09
CA GLY A 20 -1.80 9.93 -2.85
C GLY A 20 -0.71 10.33 -1.86
N PHE A 21 -0.45 11.64 -1.71
CA PHE A 21 0.58 12.14 -0.80
C PHE A 21 0.36 11.67 0.65
N MET A 22 -0.84 11.88 1.20
CA MET A 22 -1.14 11.51 2.58
C MET A 22 -1.13 9.99 2.81
N GLY A 23 -1.59 9.21 1.82
CA GLY A 23 -1.58 7.75 1.89
C GLY A 23 -0.17 7.18 2.03
N LYS A 24 0.79 7.75 1.29
CA LYS A 24 2.20 7.40 1.39
C LYS A 24 2.79 7.72 2.76
N VAL A 25 2.51 8.91 3.30
CA VAL A 25 2.98 9.34 4.63
C VAL A 25 2.39 8.46 5.73
N LEU A 26 1.10 8.14 5.66
CA LEU A 26 0.43 7.25 6.60
C LEU A 26 1.08 5.87 6.61
N MET A 27 1.30 5.29 5.42
CA MET A 27 1.95 4.00 5.29
C MET A 27 3.36 4.00 5.90
N GLU A 28 4.16 5.02 5.59
CA GLU A 28 5.49 5.19 6.18
C GLU A 28 5.43 5.30 7.71
N LYS A 29 4.50 6.10 8.25
CA LYS A 29 4.33 6.29 9.69
C LYS A 29 3.86 5.02 10.38
N LEU A 30 2.93 4.29 9.78
CA LEU A 30 2.38 3.06 10.31
C LEU A 30 3.48 2.01 10.43
N LEU A 31 4.23 1.76 9.36
CA LEU A 31 5.30 0.76 9.35
C LEU A 31 6.46 1.14 10.28
N ARG A 32 6.80 2.42 10.37
CA ARG A 32 7.85 2.89 11.27
C ARG A 32 7.45 2.80 12.74
N ALA A 33 6.18 3.09 13.07
CA ALA A 33 5.70 3.07 14.44
C ALA A 33 5.26 1.66 14.89
N SER A 34 4.82 0.82 13.97
CA SER A 34 4.23 -0.50 14.22
C SER A 34 4.91 -1.55 13.32
N PRO A 35 6.17 -1.92 13.62
CA PRO A 35 6.94 -2.85 12.79
C PRO A 35 6.32 -4.26 12.74
N ASN A 36 5.47 -4.61 13.71
CA ASN A 36 4.82 -5.91 13.82
C ASN A 36 3.42 -5.94 13.18
N VAL A 37 3.10 -5.03 12.26
CA VAL A 37 1.87 -5.15 11.45
C VAL A 37 2.01 -6.38 10.56
N GLU A 38 0.97 -7.21 10.47
CA GLU A 38 1.03 -8.47 9.73
C GLU A 38 1.06 -8.22 8.22
N ALA A 39 0.13 -7.39 7.74
CA ALA A 39 0.01 -7.05 6.33
C ALA A 39 -0.59 -5.65 6.14
N VAL A 40 -0.20 -4.99 5.06
CA VAL A 40 -0.82 -3.74 4.59
C VAL A 40 -1.30 -3.93 3.16
N TYR A 41 -2.63 -3.93 2.98
CA TYR A 41 -3.27 -3.96 1.68
C TYR A 41 -3.58 -2.54 1.21
N ILE A 42 -3.44 -2.29 -0.09
CA ILE A 42 -3.78 -1.00 -0.68
C ILE A 42 -4.80 -1.17 -1.79
N LEU A 43 -5.80 -0.28 -1.81
CA LEU A 43 -6.73 -0.20 -2.93
C LEU A 43 -6.20 0.80 -3.97
N VAL A 44 -5.87 0.30 -5.15
CA VAL A 44 -5.42 1.11 -6.29
C VAL A 44 -6.53 1.12 -7.34
N ARG A 45 -7.06 2.30 -7.64
CA ARG A 45 -8.00 2.47 -8.76
C ARG A 45 -7.21 2.56 -10.09
N PRO A 46 -7.75 2.09 -11.22
CA PRO A 46 -7.21 2.47 -12.52
C PRO A 46 -7.30 3.99 -12.72
N LYS A 47 -6.40 4.55 -13.51
CA LYS A 47 -6.46 5.94 -13.98
C LYS A 47 -6.26 5.91 -15.49
N ALA A 48 -7.00 6.73 -16.24
CA ALA A 48 -6.85 6.80 -17.69
C ALA A 48 -5.37 7.01 -18.07
N GLY A 49 -4.85 6.13 -18.94
CA GLY A 49 -3.46 6.16 -19.39
C GLY A 49 -2.40 5.65 -18.39
N GLN A 50 -2.79 5.05 -17.26
CA GLN A 50 -1.86 4.40 -16.33
C GLN A 50 -2.39 3.08 -15.78
N SER A 51 -1.61 2.02 -15.90
CA SER A 51 -1.95 0.72 -15.29
C SER A 51 -1.86 0.77 -13.76
N MET A 52 -2.55 -0.15 -13.07
CA MET A 52 -2.45 -0.26 -11.61
C MET A 52 -1.00 -0.52 -11.16
N GLN A 53 -0.28 -1.34 -11.91
CA GLN A 53 1.11 -1.70 -11.70
C GLN A 53 2.02 -0.48 -11.86
N GLU A 54 1.80 0.35 -12.88
CA GLU A 54 2.53 1.61 -13.06
C GLU A 54 2.27 2.58 -11.90
N ARG A 55 1.02 2.67 -11.42
CA ARG A 55 0.70 3.52 -10.26
C ARG A 55 1.44 3.06 -9.00
N VAL A 56 1.51 1.75 -8.77
CA VAL A 56 2.27 1.17 -7.64
C VAL A 56 3.77 1.39 -7.83
N ALA A 57 4.31 1.14 -9.03
CA ALA A 57 5.72 1.38 -9.32
C ALA A 57 6.11 2.85 -9.13
N ASN A 58 5.26 3.79 -9.58
CA ASN A 58 5.47 5.23 -9.41
C ASN A 58 5.37 5.67 -7.95
N MET A 59 4.52 5.02 -7.15
CA MET A 59 4.44 5.25 -5.70
C MET A 59 5.76 4.93 -4.99
N VAL A 60 6.46 3.87 -5.41
CA VAL A 60 7.76 3.46 -4.84
C VAL A 60 8.93 4.29 -5.39
N LYS A 61 8.84 4.77 -6.63
CA LYS A 61 9.89 5.59 -7.27
C LYS A 61 9.89 7.05 -6.81
N SER A 62 8.76 7.60 -6.37
CA SER A 62 8.64 9.03 -6.07
C SER A 62 9.62 9.50 -4.97
N LYS A 63 10.31 10.61 -5.22
CA LYS A 63 11.21 11.26 -4.24
C LYS A 63 10.39 11.83 -3.07
N GLY A 64 10.88 11.69 -1.85
CA GLY A 64 10.21 12.19 -0.62
C GLY A 64 9.39 11.15 0.15
N THR A 65 9.51 9.86 -0.17
CA THR A 65 8.94 8.77 0.62
C THR A 65 10.07 7.97 1.25
N ALA A 66 10.16 7.93 2.59
CA ALA A 66 11.14 7.11 3.30
C ALA A 66 10.78 5.61 3.26
N VAL A 67 9.70 5.25 2.55
CA VAL A 67 9.33 3.87 2.17
C VAL A 67 10.51 3.12 1.54
N LYS A 68 11.45 3.81 0.88
CA LYS A 68 12.71 3.24 0.37
C LYS A 68 13.62 2.61 1.43
N LEU A 69 13.55 3.02 2.70
CA LEU A 69 14.38 2.49 3.78
C LEU A 69 13.88 1.14 4.30
N ILE A 70 12.60 0.81 4.08
CA ILE A 70 12.05 -0.51 4.39
C ILE A 70 12.25 -1.38 3.14
N ASN A 71 13.49 -1.82 2.92
CA ASN A 71 13.88 -2.73 1.82
C ASN A 71 13.22 -4.13 1.91
N GLN A 72 12.25 -4.32 2.81
CA GLN A 72 11.57 -5.57 3.09
C GLN A 72 10.21 -5.71 2.39
N TRP A 73 9.82 -4.75 1.53
CA TRP A 73 8.63 -4.85 0.68
C TRP A 73 8.80 -5.80 -0.55
N ARG A 74 9.86 -6.62 -0.55
CA ARG A 74 10.28 -7.45 -1.70
C ARG A 74 9.26 -8.53 -2.09
N ASP A 75 8.34 -8.86 -1.18
CA ASP A 75 7.28 -9.86 -1.39
C ASP A 75 5.90 -9.21 -1.60
N PHE A 76 5.84 -7.96 -2.09
CA PHE A 76 4.58 -7.38 -2.58
C PHE A 76 4.15 -8.11 -3.85
N ALA A 77 3.63 -9.32 -3.66
CA ALA A 77 2.86 -10.00 -4.66
C ALA A 77 1.61 -9.14 -4.86
N VAL A 78 1.57 -8.40 -5.98
CA VAL A 78 0.34 -7.87 -6.53
C VAL A 78 -0.51 -9.07 -6.91
N HIS A 79 -1.14 -9.70 -5.90
CA HIS A 79 -2.17 -10.69 -6.12
C HIS A 79 -3.39 -9.90 -6.59
N SER A 80 -3.50 -9.76 -7.91
CA SER A 80 -4.78 -9.49 -8.55
C SER A 80 -5.73 -10.59 -8.10
N HIS A 81 -6.63 -10.27 -7.16
CA HIS A 81 -7.75 -11.16 -6.89
C HIS A 81 -8.50 -11.39 -8.21
N PRO A 82 -8.83 -12.63 -8.57
CA PRO A 82 -9.46 -12.95 -9.86
C PRO A 82 -10.77 -12.17 -10.12
N ALA A 83 -11.42 -11.68 -9.06
CA ALA A 83 -12.59 -10.80 -9.15
C ALA A 83 -12.32 -9.45 -9.84
N VAL A 84 -11.08 -8.95 -9.84
CA VAL A 84 -10.75 -7.66 -10.50
C VAL A 84 -10.63 -7.83 -12.02
N HIS A 85 -10.30 -9.03 -12.50
CA HIS A 85 -10.16 -9.31 -13.93
C HIS A 85 -11.50 -9.33 -14.67
N GLN A 86 -12.60 -9.61 -13.97
CA GLN A 86 -13.96 -9.57 -14.53
C GLN A 86 -14.50 -8.15 -14.69
N CYS A 87 -13.94 -7.16 -13.98
CA CYS A 87 -14.46 -5.79 -13.98
C CYS A 87 -13.85 -4.91 -15.10
N GLN A 88 -12.89 -5.41 -15.88
CA GLN A 88 -12.27 -4.66 -16.99
C GLN A 88 -12.82 -5.01 -18.39
N LEU A 89 -13.89 -5.80 -18.46
CA LEU A 89 -14.56 -6.21 -19.72
C LEU A 89 -15.99 -5.64 -19.84
N GLN A 90 -16.32 -4.60 -19.09
CA GLN A 90 -17.54 -3.82 -19.24
C GLN A 90 -17.17 -2.35 -19.37
N ASP A 91 -16.61 -1.98 -20.53
CA ASP A 91 -16.64 -0.64 -21.13
C ASP A 91 -16.37 -0.78 -22.63
#